data_AF-A0A8X7RMD6-F1
#
_entry.id   AF-A0A8X7RMD6-F1
#
_cell.length_a   1.000
_cell.length_b   1.000
_cell.length_c   1.000
_cell.angle_alpha   90.00
_cell.angle_beta   90.00
_cell.angle_gamma   90.00
#
_symmetry.space_group_name_H-M   'P 1'
#
loop_
_entity.id
_entity.type
_entity.pdbx_description
1 polymer ?
#
loop_
_entity_poly.entity_id
_entity_poly.type
_entity_poly.pdbx_seq_one_letter_code
_entity_poly.pdbx_strand_id
1 'polypeptide(L)'
;MSRLWCFLLIITLCVGLNNAGLMEKNSVHVKNSLDDFLGVHDLKPGQTFDFSFNDSIFKTKFDCTLAQGQGFIHQASFRAYEGGGFIVHYGKKNFWDAREDGIYFTHGKETPKLEYKWS
;
A
#
# COMPACT_ATOMS: atom_id res chain seq x y z
N MET A 1 -9.04 19.31 27.54
CA MET A 1 -7.81 18.98 26.79
C MET A 1 -8.21 18.44 25.43
N SER A 2 -8.34 19.33 24.45
CA SER A 2 -8.70 18.99 23.06
C SER A 2 -7.42 18.70 22.27
N ARG A 3 -7.21 17.44 21.90
CA ARG A 3 -6.13 17.04 21.00
C ARG A 3 -6.73 16.18 19.88
N LEU A 4 -7.62 16.78 19.10
CA LEU A 4 -8.11 16.23 17.84
C LEU A 4 -7.04 16.48 16.78
N TRP A 5 -6.15 15.52 16.58
CA TRP A 5 -5.37 15.43 15.35
C TRP A 5 -6.02 14.33 14.51
N CYS A 6 -6.73 14.78 13.48
CA CYS A 6 -7.51 13.94 12.58
C CYS A 6 -6.60 13.49 11.43
N PHE A 7 -6.27 12.21 11.36
CA PHE A 7 -5.40 11.68 10.31
C PHE A 7 -6.25 11.05 9.20
N LEU A 8 -6.41 11.79 8.09
CA LEU A 8 -7.01 11.28 6.86
C LEU A 8 -5.94 10.50 6.10
N LEU A 9 -6.22 9.32 5.56
CA LEU A 9 -5.32 8.64 4.61
C LEU A 9 -5.90 8.69 3.20
N ILE A 10 -5.10 9.20 2.27
CA ILE A 10 -5.46 9.28 0.84
C ILE A 10 -4.38 8.54 0.05
N ILE A 11 -4.82 7.56 -0.74
CA ILE A 11 -3.98 6.86 -1.70
C ILE A 11 -3.97 7.69 -2.98
N THR A 12 -2.90 8.46 -3.19
CA THR A 12 -2.85 9.42 -4.29
C THR A 12 -2.58 8.75 -5.63
N LEU A 13 -1.78 7.68 -5.67
CA LEU A 13 -1.46 6.99 -6.93
C LEU A 13 -0.78 5.64 -6.70
N CYS A 14 -1.21 4.58 -7.38
CA CYS A 14 -0.42 3.37 -7.61
C CYS A 14 -0.27 3.19 -9.14
N VAL A 15 0.96 3.34 -9.66
CA VAL A 15 1.25 3.17 -11.10
C VAL A 15 1.98 1.85 -11.30
N GLY A 16 1.57 1.06 -12.30
CA GLY A 16 2.30 -0.11 -12.73
C GLY A 16 2.22 -0.34 -14.25
N LEU A 17 3.32 -0.86 -14.80
CA LEU A 17 3.37 -1.40 -16.16
C LEU A 17 3.30 -2.93 -16.08
N ASN A 18 2.42 -3.54 -16.88
CA ASN A 18 2.29 -4.99 -16.93
C ASN A 18 1.92 -5.51 -18.33
N ASN A 19 2.59 -6.57 -18.78
CA ASN A 19 2.22 -7.38 -19.94
C ASN A 19 1.77 -8.76 -19.42
N ALA A 20 0.45 -9.00 -19.37
CA ALA A 20 -0.13 -10.11 -18.62
C ALA A 20 -0.11 -11.46 -19.37
N GLY A 21 0.21 -12.55 -18.66
CA GLY A 21 -0.03 -13.96 -19.05
C GLY A 21 -1.20 -14.61 -18.27
N LEU A 22 -1.53 -15.89 -18.53
CA LEU A 22 -2.68 -16.64 -17.96
C LEU A 22 -2.42 -17.36 -16.61
N MET A 23 -1.61 -16.78 -15.71
CA MET A 23 -1.16 -17.46 -14.47
C MET A 23 -1.83 -16.93 -13.19
N GLU A 24 -1.54 -17.55 -12.03
CA GLU A 24 -2.07 -17.12 -10.72
C GLU A 24 -1.66 -15.66 -10.40
N LYS A 25 -2.65 -14.85 -9.98
CA LYS A 25 -2.49 -13.41 -9.76
C LYS A 25 -1.67 -13.13 -8.51
N ASN A 26 -0.73 -12.21 -8.64
CA ASN A 26 -0.11 -11.52 -7.52
C ASN A 26 -1.05 -10.42 -7.01
N SER A 27 -0.91 -10.02 -5.75
CA SER A 27 -1.77 -9.01 -5.16
C SER A 27 -1.02 -8.08 -4.21
N VAL A 28 -1.50 -6.85 -4.16
CA VAL A 28 -1.11 -5.83 -3.19
C VAL A 28 -2.37 -5.43 -2.42
N HIS A 29 -2.23 -5.41 -1.11
CA HIS A 29 -3.28 -5.07 -0.16
C HIS A 29 -2.75 -3.92 0.70
N VAL A 30 -3.42 -2.77 0.70
CA VAL A 30 -3.04 -1.61 1.50
C VAL A 30 -4.15 -1.33 2.50
N LYS A 31 -3.91 -1.64 3.77
CA LYS A 31 -4.85 -1.41 4.86
C LYS A 31 -4.60 -0.03 5.48
N ASN A 32 -5.67 0.72 5.67
CA ASN A 32 -5.67 1.90 6.52
C ASN A 32 -5.99 1.47 7.97
N SER A 33 -5.02 1.60 8.89
CA SER A 33 -5.23 1.39 10.33
C SER A 33 -5.07 2.68 11.15
N LEU A 34 -5.23 3.85 10.52
CA LEU A 34 -5.34 5.13 11.22
C LEU A 34 -6.74 5.29 11.80
N ASP A 35 -6.85 5.89 12.99
CA ASP A 35 -8.14 6.20 13.60
C ASP A 35 -8.76 7.49 13.00
N ASP A 36 -10.05 7.45 12.65
CA ASP A 36 -10.78 8.61 12.08
C ASP A 36 -11.28 9.57 13.15
N PHE A 37 -11.08 10.86 12.89
CA PHE A 37 -12.01 11.91 13.30
C PHE A 37 -12.28 12.86 12.12
N LEU A 38 -13.23 12.50 11.25
CA LEU A 38 -13.87 13.32 10.19
C LEU A 38 -12.97 13.86 9.04
N GLY A 39 -13.23 13.35 7.82
CA GLY A 39 -13.47 14.18 6.63
C GLY A 39 -12.52 14.03 5.41
N VAL A 40 -13.05 13.44 4.33
CA VAL A 40 -12.47 13.22 2.96
C VAL A 40 -11.52 12.01 2.85
N HIS A 41 -12.03 10.91 2.27
CA HIS A 41 -11.32 9.62 2.13
C HIS A 41 -11.48 9.01 0.74
N ASP A 42 -10.39 8.41 0.25
CA ASP A 42 -10.46 7.28 -0.69
C ASP A 42 -10.37 5.91 0.04
N LEU A 43 -9.95 5.87 1.32
CA LEU A 43 -10.07 4.71 2.23
C LEU A 43 -10.40 5.12 3.67
N LYS A 44 -11.50 4.59 4.23
CA LYS A 44 -11.86 4.75 5.65
C LYS A 44 -10.95 3.90 6.55
N PRO A 45 -10.84 4.22 7.85
CA PRO A 45 -10.21 3.34 8.84
C PRO A 45 -10.74 1.91 8.76
N GLY A 46 -9.82 0.96 8.81
CA GLY A 46 -10.10 -0.47 8.66
C GLY A 46 -10.38 -0.92 7.22
N GLN A 47 -10.56 -0.01 6.26
CA GLN A 47 -10.68 -0.40 4.85
C GLN A 47 -9.34 -0.76 4.24
N THR A 48 -9.41 -1.62 3.23
CA THR A 48 -8.25 -2.07 2.48
C THR A 48 -8.46 -1.71 1.01
N PHE A 49 -7.42 -1.14 0.39
CA PHE A 49 -7.32 -1.02 -1.06
C PHE A 49 -6.59 -2.23 -1.61
N ASP A 50 -7.28 -2.98 -2.44
CA ASP A 50 -6.79 -4.24 -2.98
C ASP A 50 -6.73 -4.16 -4.50
N PHE A 51 -5.61 -4.58 -5.07
CA PHE A 51 -5.52 -4.85 -6.50
C PHE A 51 -4.72 -6.12 -6.77
N SER A 52 -5.11 -6.81 -7.85
CA SER A 52 -4.50 -8.06 -8.27
C SER A 52 -4.11 -7.99 -9.73
N PHE A 53 -2.95 -8.56 -10.07
CA PHE A 53 -2.35 -8.48 -11.39
C PHE A 53 -1.57 -9.76 -11.69
N ASN A 54 -1.39 -10.06 -12.97
CA ASN A 54 -0.50 -11.13 -13.39
C ASN A 54 0.93 -10.57 -13.40
N ASP A 55 1.94 -11.37 -13.03
CA ASP A 55 3.31 -10.90 -13.26
C ASP A 55 3.63 -10.88 -14.75
N SER A 56 4.49 -9.95 -15.15
CA SER A 56 5.08 -9.92 -16.48
C SER A 56 6.29 -10.86 -16.55
N ILE A 57 6.59 -11.35 -17.76
CA ILE A 57 7.88 -11.99 -18.07
C ILE A 57 9.05 -10.99 -18.00
N PHE A 58 8.75 -9.70 -18.09
CA PHE A 58 9.66 -8.60 -17.79
C PHE A 58 9.46 -8.13 -16.35
N LYS A 59 10.31 -7.19 -15.91
CA LYS A 59 10.24 -6.64 -14.56
C LYS A 59 8.89 -5.94 -14.30
N THR A 60 8.16 -6.37 -13.27
CA THR A 60 6.92 -5.74 -12.80
C THR A 60 7.17 -4.95 -11.54
N LYS A 61 6.58 -3.76 -11.50
CA LYS A 61 6.83 -2.75 -10.49
C LYS A 61 5.56 -1.98 -10.21
N PHE A 62 5.18 -1.89 -8.94
CA PHE A 62 4.15 -0.98 -8.46
C PHE A 62 4.76 -0.09 -7.40
N ASP A 63 4.73 1.22 -7.66
CA ASP A 63 5.08 2.25 -6.71
C ASP A 63 3.79 2.92 -6.25
N CYS A 64 3.63 3.09 -4.94
CA CYS A 64 2.47 3.72 -4.34
C CYS A 64 2.89 4.88 -3.43
N THR A 65 2.05 5.91 -3.40
CA THR A 65 2.19 7.03 -2.46
C THR A 65 0.97 7.05 -1.53
N LEU A 66 1.25 7.07 -0.24
CA LEU A 66 0.27 7.30 0.80
C LEU A 66 0.50 8.68 1.40
N ALA A 67 -0.58 9.41 1.60
CA ALA A 67 -0.54 10.72 2.21
C ALA A 67 -1.54 10.78 3.36
N GLN A 68 -1.13 11.39 4.47
CA GLN A 68 -1.99 11.62 5.61
C GLN A 68 -1.99 13.04 6.17
N GLY A 69 -3.03 13.33 6.96
CA GLY A 69 -3.23 14.61 7.64
C GLY A 69 -3.88 15.68 6.76
N GLN A 70 -4.38 16.75 7.40
CA GLN A 70 -5.05 17.84 6.70
C GLN A 70 -4.09 18.52 5.72
N GLY A 71 -4.48 18.58 4.45
CA GLY A 71 -3.62 19.13 3.38
C GLY A 71 -2.47 18.20 2.97
N PHE A 72 -2.54 16.90 3.29
CA PHE A 72 -1.54 15.91 2.89
C PHE A 72 -0.13 16.21 3.39
N ILE A 73 -0.03 16.82 4.57
CA ILE A 73 1.23 17.29 5.16
C ILE A 73 2.22 16.16 5.43
N HIS A 74 1.73 14.93 5.58
CA HIS A 74 2.56 13.76 5.78
C HIS A 74 2.45 12.85 4.58
N GLN A 75 3.57 12.45 3.99
CA GLN A 75 3.56 11.56 2.82
C GLN A 75 4.66 10.52 2.89
N ALA A 76 4.44 9.39 2.25
CA ALA A 76 5.45 8.39 2.02
C ALA A 76 5.19 7.66 0.70
N SER A 77 6.24 7.58 -0.12
CA SER A 77 6.25 6.85 -1.38
C SER A 77 7.09 5.59 -1.22
N PHE A 78 6.57 4.45 -1.66
CA PHE A 78 7.22 3.15 -1.49
C PHE A 78 6.96 2.19 -2.65
N ARG A 79 7.86 1.20 -2.77
CA ARG A 79 7.73 0.08 -3.71
C ARG A 79 6.73 -0.92 -3.16
N ALA A 80 5.47 -0.79 -3.53
CA ALA A 80 4.41 -1.69 -3.08
C ALA A 80 4.57 -3.12 -3.61
N TYR A 81 5.15 -3.27 -4.81
CA TYR A 81 5.50 -4.56 -5.39
C TYR A 81 6.69 -4.47 -6.33
N GLU A 82 7.52 -5.50 -6.29
CA GLU A 82 8.54 -5.78 -7.28
C GLU A 82 8.58 -7.29 -7.56
N GLY A 83 8.63 -7.64 -8.85
CA GLY A 83 8.61 -9.01 -9.34
C GLY A 83 8.92 -9.08 -10.85
N GLY A 84 8.59 -10.22 -11.46
CA GLY A 84 8.90 -10.52 -12.86
C GLY A 84 10.38 -10.86 -13.12
N GLY A 85 10.68 -11.18 -14.38
CA GLY A 85 11.99 -11.68 -14.83
C GLY A 85 11.98 -13.17 -15.19
N PHE A 86 13.15 -13.74 -15.48
CA PHE A 86 13.28 -15.14 -15.96
C PHE A 86 12.69 -16.20 -15.01
N ILE A 87 12.57 -15.87 -13.72
CA ILE A 87 11.84 -16.67 -12.73
C ILE A 87 10.59 -15.88 -12.36
N VAL A 88 9.44 -16.35 -12.83
CA VAL A 88 8.17 -15.71 -12.54
C VAL A 88 7.65 -16.23 -11.20
N HIS A 89 7.43 -15.31 -10.25
CA HIS A 89 6.84 -15.63 -8.96
C HIS A 89 5.33 -15.41 -9.04
N TYR A 90 4.56 -16.46 -8.76
CA TYR A 90 3.09 -16.44 -8.80
C TYR A 90 2.51 -16.51 -7.39
N GLY A 91 1.30 -15.96 -7.21
CA GLY A 91 0.57 -15.98 -5.94
C GLY A 91 1.23 -15.16 -4.82
N LYS A 92 2.19 -14.28 -5.14
CA LYS A 92 2.84 -13.39 -4.18
C LYS A 92 1.83 -12.35 -3.69
N LYS A 93 1.69 -12.28 -2.37
CA LYS A 93 0.84 -11.31 -1.69
C LYS A 93 1.72 -10.34 -0.90
N ASN A 94 1.48 -9.05 -1.11
CA ASN A 94 2.15 -7.96 -0.42
C ASN A 94 1.11 -7.20 0.40
N PHE A 95 1.23 -7.25 1.73
CA PHE A 95 0.35 -6.54 2.64
C PHE A 95 1.08 -5.34 3.23
N TRP A 96 0.50 -4.17 3.02
CA TRP A 96 0.94 -2.90 3.56
C TRP A 96 -0.09 -2.41 4.58
N ASP A 97 0.37 -1.99 5.74
CA ASP A 97 -0.47 -1.52 6.83
C ASP A 97 0.00 -0.11 7.23
N ALA A 98 -0.81 0.88 6.90
CA ALA A 98 -0.52 2.26 7.21
C ALA A 98 -1.04 2.59 8.61
N ARG A 99 -0.12 3.00 9.49
CA ARG A 99 -0.33 3.31 10.89
C ARG A 99 0.13 4.73 11.20
N GLU A 100 -0.16 5.21 12.41
CA GLU A 100 0.14 6.59 12.80
C GLU A 100 1.62 6.93 12.68
N ASP A 101 2.50 5.97 12.99
CA ASP A 101 3.95 6.12 13.03
C ASP A 101 4.67 5.76 11.73
N GLY A 102 3.99 5.07 10.81
CA GLY A 102 4.54 4.75 9.49
C GLY A 102 3.79 3.66 8.74
N ILE A 103 4.45 3.10 7.73
CA ILE A 103 3.90 2.09 6.83
C ILE A 103 4.66 0.78 7.05
N TYR A 104 3.89 -0.25 7.38
CA TYR A 104 4.39 -1.57 7.71
C TYR A 104 4.18 -2.55 6.56
N PHE A 105 5.05 -3.55 6.45
CA PHE A 105 5.02 -4.54 5.37
C PHE A 105 5.08 -5.99 5.87
N THR A 106 4.33 -6.88 5.20
CA THR A 106 4.48 -8.34 5.34
C THR A 106 4.04 -9.09 4.08
N HIS A 107 4.51 -10.32 3.95
CA HIS A 107 3.96 -11.31 3.00
C HIS A 107 2.82 -12.16 3.59
N GLY A 108 2.28 -11.77 4.75
CA GLY A 108 1.09 -12.38 5.38
C GLY A 108 1.36 -13.56 6.32
N LYS A 109 2.63 -14.01 6.43
CA LYS A 109 3.03 -15.07 7.39
C LYS A 109 3.70 -14.52 8.65
N GLU A 110 4.27 -13.32 8.56
CA GLU A 110 5.04 -12.69 9.62
C GLU A 110 4.34 -11.44 10.15
N THR A 111 4.72 -11.03 11.37
CA THR A 111 4.33 -9.72 11.91
C THR A 111 4.82 -8.61 10.98
N PRO A 112 3.95 -7.66 10.57
CA PRO A 112 4.36 -6.55 9.73
C PRO A 112 5.53 -5.76 10.34
N LYS A 113 6.53 -5.42 9.52
CA LYS A 113 7.71 -4.64 9.92
C LYS A 113 7.58 -3.20 9.43
N LEU A 114 8.00 -2.24 10.24
CA LEU A 114 8.02 -0.83 9.82
C LEU A 114 9.08 -0.65 8.73
N GLU A 115 8.65 -0.33 7.52
CA GLU A 115 9.56 -0.13 6.38
C GLU A 115 9.73 1.35 6.02
N TYR A 116 8.66 2.14 6.17
CA TYR A 116 8.67 3.56 5.82
C TYR A 116 8.07 4.40 6.94
N LYS A 117 8.70 5.55 7.22
CA LYS A 117 8.13 6.57 8.09
C LYS A 117 7.48 7.66 7.26
N TRP A 118 6.49 8.33 7.84
CA TRP A 118 5.93 9.55 7.28
C TRP A 118 7.01 10.64 7.20
N SER A 119 7.05 11.36 6.08
CA SER A 119 7.84 12.58 5.92
C SER A 119 7.03 13.82 6.26
#